data_AF-A0A1Q3PBZ3-F1
#
_entry.id   AF-A0A1Q3PBZ3-F1
#
_cell.length_a   1.000
_cell.length_b   1.000
_cell.length_c   1.000
_cell.angle_alpha   90.00
_cell.angle_beta   90.00
_cell.angle_gamma   90.00
#
_symmetry.space_group_name_H-M   'P 1'
#
loop_
_entity.id
_entity.type
_entity.pdbx_description
1 polymer ?
#
loop_
_entity_poly.entity_id
_entity_poly.type
_entity_poly.pdbx_seq_one_letter_code
_entity_poly.pdbx_strand_id
1 'polypeptide(L)' 'MSSYLTIQQLIEKHPCFTKGGMRYYLFNSKFNGLDDSQAIIRIGRKILIEEERFFEWINKINNRNYKMEA' A
#
# COMPACT_ATOMS: atom_id res chain seq x y z
N MET A 1 -14.61 8.14 -3.18
CA MET A 1 -15.47 6.94 -2.96
C MET A 1 -14.51 5.84 -2.60
N SER A 2 -14.61 5.21 -1.44
CA SER A 2 -13.60 4.21 -1.04
C SER A 2 -13.58 3.03 -2.00
N SER A 3 -12.41 2.80 -2.59
CA SER A 3 -12.18 1.80 -3.63
C SER A 3 -11.36 0.67 -3.02
N TYR A 4 -12.02 -0.45 -2.72
CA TYR A 4 -11.39 -1.64 -2.16
C TYR A 4 -11.00 -2.61 -3.27
N LEU A 5 -9.69 -2.74 -3.50
CA LEU A 5 -9.14 -3.54 -4.59
C LEU A 5 -8.37 -4.72 -4.03
N THR A 6 -8.49 -5.89 -4.64
CA THR A 6 -7.46 -6.93 -4.42
C THR A 6 -6.11 -6.45 -4.97
N ILE A 7 -5.02 -7.10 -4.53
CA ILE A 7 -3.68 -6.83 -5.08
C ILE A 7 -3.67 -6.94 -6.60
N GLN A 8 -4.38 -7.93 -7.16
CA GLN A 8 -4.45 -8.15 -8.60
C GLN A 8 -5.18 -7.01 -9.30
N GLN A 9 -6.34 -6.59 -8.79
CA GLN A 9 -7.12 -5.47 -9.34
C GLN A 9 -6.36 -4.14 -9.24
N LEU A 10 -5.61 -3.92 -8.15
CA LEU A 10 -4.78 -2.72 -8.01
C LEU A 10 -3.69 -2.68 -9.07
N ILE A 11 -3.01 -3.81 -9.35
CA ILE A 11 -1.97 -3.92 -10.38
C ILE A 11 -2.56 -3.73 -11.78
N GLU A 12 -3.72 -4.31 -12.06
CA GLU A 12 -4.42 -4.12 -13.34
C GLU A 12 -4.83 -2.67 -13.57
N LYS A 13 -5.30 -1.98 -12.52
CA LYS A 13 -5.66 -0.57 -12.57
C LYS A 13 -4.44 0.35 -12.64
N HIS A 14 -3.35 -0.02 -11.96
CA HIS A 14 -2.11 0.75 -11.86
C HIS A 14 -0.91 -0.12 -12.25
N PRO A 15 -0.59 -0.23 -13.55
CA PRO A 15 0.47 -1.11 -14.06
C PRO A 15 1.89 -0.76 -13.58
N CYS A 16 2.07 0.38 -12.92
CA CYS A 16 3.34 0.75 -12.27
C CYS A 16 3.66 -0.15 -11.06
N PHE A 17 2.69 -0.85 -10.50
CA PHE A 17 2.92 -1.81 -9.42
C PHE A 17 3.16 -3.22 -9.95
N THR A 18 4.05 -3.94 -9.26
CA THR A 18 4.30 -5.36 -9.54
C THR A 18 3.82 -6.21 -8.38
N LYS A 19 3.47 -7.46 -8.68
CA LYS A 19 3.07 -8.43 -7.65
C LYS A 19 4.17 -8.65 -6.60
N GLY A 20 5.44 -8.62 -7.03
CA GLY A 20 6.60 -8.71 -6.13
C GLY A 20 6.69 -7.52 -5.17
N GLY A 21 6.62 -6.29 -5.71
CA GLY A 21 6.65 -5.07 -4.90
C GLY A 21 5.49 -5.00 -3.90
N MET A 22 4.26 -5.31 -4.35
CA MET A 22 3.09 -5.33 -3.47
C MET A 22 3.24 -6.35 -2.33
N ARG A 23 3.77 -7.55 -2.61
CA ARG A 23 4.06 -8.55 -1.58
C ARG A 23 5.11 -8.08 -0.59
N TYR A 24 6.17 -7.41 -1.07
CA TYR A 24 7.19 -6.84 -0.20
C TYR A 24 6.58 -5.82 0.77
N TYR A 25 5.74 -4.90 0.28
CA TYR A 25 5.09 -3.91 1.14
C TYR A 25 4.14 -4.55 2.16
N LEU A 26 3.36 -5.53 1.75
CA LEU A 26 2.45 -6.25 2.65
C LEU A 26 3.17 -7.09 3.70
N PHE A 27 4.25 -7.77 3.31
CA PHE A 27 5.06 -8.57 4.23
C PHE A 27 5.72 -7.69 5.30
N ASN A 28 6.23 -6.53 4.88
CA ASN A 28 6.88 -5.56 5.77
C ASN A 28 5.92 -4.51 6.35
N SER A 29 4.60 -4.75 6.29
CA SER A 29 3.55 -3.77 6.62
C SER A 29 3.66 -3.15 8.02
N LYS A 30 4.11 -3.94 9.00
CA LYS A 30 4.37 -3.48 10.36
C LYS A 30 5.56 -2.54 10.49
N PHE A 31 6.55 -2.67 9.61
CA PHE A 31 7.81 -1.91 9.69
C PHE A 31 7.79 -0.68 8.78
N ASN A 32 7.06 -0.75 7.66
CA ASN A 32 6.94 0.36 6.72
C ASN A 32 5.74 1.28 7.03
N GLY A 33 4.98 1.01 8.09
CA GLY A 33 3.83 1.82 8.54
C GLY A 33 2.57 1.64 7.67
N LEU A 34 2.51 0.62 6.83
CA LEU A 34 1.35 0.32 5.98
C LEU A 34 0.20 -0.33 6.77
N ASP A 35 0.49 -1.09 7.83
CA ASP A 35 -0.58 -1.59 8.71
C ASP A 35 -1.28 -0.40 9.43
N ASP A 36 -0.52 0.62 9.84
CA ASP A 36 -1.04 1.81 10.55
C ASP A 36 -1.77 2.81 9.62
N SER A 37 -1.53 2.74 8.30
CA SER A 37 -2.18 3.64 7.34
C SER A 37 -3.65 3.30 7.11
N GLN A 38 -4.13 2.20 7.68
CA GLN A 38 -5.47 1.66 7.46
C GLN A 38 -5.78 1.37 5.98
N ALA A 39 -4.76 1.25 5.12
CA ALA A 39 -4.91 0.90 3.72
C ALA A 39 -5.09 -0.61 3.52
N ILE A 40 -4.64 -1.44 4.47
CA ILE A 40 -4.79 -2.90 4.39
C ILE A 40 -6.10 -3.31 5.09
N ILE A 41 -6.99 -3.96 4.35
CA ILE A 41 -8.21 -4.56 4.88
C ILE A 41 -8.06 -6.09 4.78
N ARG A 42 -8.09 -6.77 5.92
CA ARG A 42 -7.94 -8.24 6.01
C ARG A 42 -9.31 -8.88 6.24
N ILE A 43 -9.77 -9.70 5.29
CA ILE A 43 -11.04 -10.43 5.36
C ILE A 43 -10.76 -11.92 5.16
N GLY A 44 -10.58 -12.65 6.26
CA GLY A 44 -10.14 -14.05 6.23
C GLY A 44 -8.78 -14.17 5.55
N ARG A 45 -8.72 -14.93 4.44
CA ARG A 45 -7.52 -15.10 3.61
C ARG A 45 -7.35 -14.04 2.52
N LYS A 46 -8.34 -13.15 2.36
CA LYS A 46 -8.33 -12.09 1.34
C LYS A 46 -7.71 -10.82 1.91
N ILE A 47 -6.85 -10.20 1.12
CA ILE A 47 -6.30 -8.87 1.38
C ILE A 47 -6.90 -7.93 0.35
N LEU A 48 -7.52 -6.85 0.84
CA LEU A 48 -7.95 -5.72 0.03
C LEU A 48 -7.09 -4.51 0.40
N ILE A 49 -6.88 -3.65 -0.60
CA ILE A 49 -6.22 -2.36 -0.47
C ILE A 49 -7.30 -1.30 -0.63
N GLU A 50 -7.42 -0.42 0.36
CA GLU A 50 -8.12 0.85 0.21
C GLU A 50 -7.19 1.79 -0.57
N GLU A 51 -7.59 2.12 -1.78
CA GLU A 51 -6.75 2.76 -2.79
C GLU A 51 -6.27 4.16 -2.39
N GLU A 52 -7.16 5.00 -1.85
CA GLU A 52 -6.85 6.38 -1.49
C GLU A 52 -5.80 6.41 -0.36
N ARG A 53 -6.03 5.64 0.71
CA ARG A 53 -5.13 5.50 1.86
C ARG A 53 -3.79 4.87 1.48
N PHE A 54 -3.78 3.95 0.51
CA PHE A 54 -2.54 3.39 0.01
C PHE A 54 -1.66 4.44 -0.66
N PHE A 55 -2.24 5.32 -1.48
CA PHE A 55 -1.50 6.43 -2.09
C PHE A 55 -1.08 7.50 -1.08
N GLU A 56 -1.90 7.79 -0.08
CA GLU A 56 -1.49 8.63 1.04
C GLU A 56 -0.28 8.06 1.78
N TRP A 57 -0.25 6.74 2.00
CA TRP A 57 0.90 6.06 2.60
C TRP A 57 2.14 6.16 1.71
N ILE A 58 2.03 5.95 0.39
CA ILE A 58 3.14 6.14 -0.57
C ILE A 58 3.72 7.56 -0.47
N ASN A 59 2.86 8.58 -0.45
CA ASN A 59 3.28 9.97 -0.33
C ASN A 59 4.00 10.24 1.00
N LYS A 60 3.56 9.63 2.10
CA LYS A 60 4.20 9.76 3.42
C LYS A 60 5.59 9.13 3.45
N ILE A 61 5.77 7.93 2.88
CA ILE A 61 7.10 7.28 2.86
C ILE A 61 8.09 8.04 1.98
N ASN A 62 7.67 8.56 0.84
CA ASN A 62 8.54 9.37 -0.02
C ASN A 62 8.97 10.66 0.70
N ASN A 63 8.02 11.37 1.33
CA ASN A 63 8.35 12.59 2.08
C ASN A 63 9.25 12.36 3.31
N ARG A 64 9.22 11.18 3.93
CA ARG A 64 10.19 10.82 4.99
C ARG A 64 11.60 10.70 4.43
N ASN A 65 11.75 10.06 3.26
CA ASN A 65 13.05 9.87 2.64
C ASN A 65 13.69 11.22 2.23
N TYR A 66 12.89 12.19 1.76
CA TYR A 66 13.40 13.53 1.43
C TYR A 66 13.77 14.40 2.65
N LYS A 67 13.29 14.09 3.86
CA LYS A 67 13.59 14.87 5.08
C LYS A 67 14.80 14.37 5.87
N MET A 68 15.41 13.24 5.47
CA MET A 68 16.63 12.73 6.10
C MET A 68 17.91 13.18 5.38
N GLU A 69 17.78 13.91 4.27
CA GLU A 69 18.90 14.43 3.46
C GLU A 69 18.96 15.97 3.45
N ALA A 70 18.21 16.66 4.32
CA ALA A 70 18.15 18.12 4.42
C ALA A 70 18.60 18.64 5.79
#